data_AF-A0A2V9NAN6-F1
#
_entry.id   AF-A0A2V9NAN6-F1
#
_cell.length_a   1.000
_cell.length_b   1.000
_cell.length_c   1.000
_cell.angle_alpha   90.00
_cell.angle_beta   90.00
_cell.angle_gamma   90.00
#
_symmetry.space_group_name_H-M   'P 1'
#
loop_
_entity.id
_entity.type
_entity.pdbx_description
1 polymer ?
#
loop_
_entity_poly.entity_id
_entity_poly.type
_entity_poly.pdbx_seq_one_letter_code
_entity_poly.pdbx_strand_id
1 'polypeptide(L)'
;MTIDEELTHLDSQLRRLKIEYEIYFSNPSKKPPTDVEWKVLTLLRKFSDGAKMNATQRYRYNEMAQRYAIYSDLWRKKSRIREEGYRRPQDALLSIQGLRTEEREPEHKVYGVSAAAMAAVATAEDKPFSTQCSDPRSERERVQRLYEALTSAKKKTGESVSGTAESFAAFVQKKTEQIRKQHGCQAVEYTVEVLDGQVKLKAKAKV
;
A
#
# COMPACT_ATOMS: atom_id res chain seq x y z
N MET A 1 42.30 8.88 24.53
CA MET A 1 41.32 8.49 23.51
C MET A 1 42.09 7.85 22.38
N THR A 2 41.96 6.54 22.24
CA THR A 2 42.57 5.80 21.13
C THR A 2 41.75 6.04 19.85
N ILE A 3 42.37 5.89 18.67
CA ILE A 3 41.66 6.07 17.38
C ILE A 3 40.45 5.12 17.29
N ASP A 4 40.57 3.90 17.82
CA ASP A 4 39.47 2.93 17.82
C ASP A 4 38.31 3.31 18.73
N GLU A 5 38.57 3.93 19.88
CA GLU A 5 37.52 4.50 20.75
C GLU A 5 36.78 5.62 20.02
N GLU A 6 37.50 6.52 19.36
CA GLU A 6 36.88 7.64 18.66
C GLU A 6 36.11 7.18 17.41
N LEU A 7 36.57 6.14 16.70
CA LEU A 7 35.83 5.51 15.61
C LEU A 7 34.54 4.82 16.11
N THR A 8 34.60 4.19 17.27
CA THR A 8 33.41 3.58 17.90
C THR A 8 32.41 4.65 18.34
N HIS A 9 32.92 5.80 18.80
CA HIS A 9 32.10 6.97 19.08
C HIS A 9 31.42 7.51 17.81
N LEU A 10 32.14 7.61 16.69
CA LEU A 10 31.59 8.02 15.40
C LEU A 10 30.45 7.08 14.94
N ASP A 11 30.62 5.75 15.06
CA ASP A 11 29.55 4.78 14.73
C ASP A 11 28.30 5.00 15.60
N SER A 12 28.50 5.26 16.89
CA SER A 12 27.41 5.55 17.83
C SER A 12 26.66 6.83 17.45
N GLN A 13 27.38 7.90 17.07
CA GLN A 13 26.77 9.14 16.60
C GLN A 13 26.04 8.95 15.26
N LEU A 14 26.56 8.12 14.35
CA LEU A 14 25.89 7.78 13.09
C LEU A 14 24.58 7.02 13.31
N ARG A 15 24.56 6.07 14.25
CA ARG A 15 23.32 5.36 14.63
C ARG A 15 22.30 6.32 15.23
N ARG A 16 22.76 7.21 16.10
CA ARG A 16 21.91 8.26 16.68
C ARG A 16 21.35 9.18 15.61
N LEU A 17 22.16 9.60 14.65
CA LEU A 17 21.75 10.43 13.52
C LEU A 17 20.61 9.77 12.72
N LYS A 18 20.76 8.47 12.40
CA LYS A 18 19.72 7.70 11.70
C LYS A 18 18.42 7.68 12.49
N ILE A 19 18.48 7.43 13.80
CA ILE A 19 17.29 7.36 14.66
C ILE A 19 16.59 8.73 14.70
N GLU A 20 17.35 9.81 14.89
CA GLU A 20 16.79 11.17 14.91
C GLU A 20 16.16 11.55 13.55
N TYR A 21 16.76 11.12 12.43
CA TYR A 21 16.16 11.29 11.11
C TYR A 21 14.82 10.56 10.99
N GLU A 22 14.75 9.29 11.39
CA GLU A 22 13.50 8.53 11.36
C GLU A 22 12.45 9.15 12.29
N ILE A 23 12.85 9.59 13.48
CA ILE A 23 11.97 10.28 14.43
C ILE A 23 11.42 11.60 13.84
N TYR A 24 12.25 12.37 13.13
CA TYR A 24 11.84 13.61 12.48
C TYR A 24 10.84 13.37 11.34
N PHE A 25 11.09 12.35 10.51
CA PHE A 25 10.17 12.01 9.42
C PHE A 25 8.92 11.24 9.87
N SER A 26 8.98 10.61 11.04
CA SER A 26 7.82 10.01 11.70
C SER A 26 6.97 11.06 12.41
N ASN A 27 7.59 12.13 12.94
CA ASN A 27 6.88 13.17 13.68
C ASN A 27 7.16 14.59 13.13
N PRO A 28 6.19 15.20 12.41
CA PRO A 28 6.39 16.48 11.71
C PRO A 28 6.66 17.68 12.63
N SER A 29 6.37 17.57 13.92
CA SER A 29 6.52 18.65 14.92
C SER A 29 7.93 18.73 15.54
N LYS A 30 8.81 17.76 15.30
CA LYS A 30 10.17 17.79 15.84
C LYS A 30 11.09 18.66 14.98
N LYS A 31 12.00 19.38 15.63
CA LYS A 31 13.03 20.18 14.96
C LYS A 31 14.01 19.27 14.20
N PRO A 32 14.57 19.72 13.08
CA PRO A 32 15.59 18.93 12.36
C PRO A 32 16.82 18.71 13.27
N PRO A 33 17.44 17.51 13.25
CA PRO A 33 18.54 17.16 14.13
C PRO A 33 19.89 17.70 13.63
N THR A 34 19.99 19.02 13.46
CA THR A 34 21.20 19.71 13.00
C THR A 34 22.38 19.54 13.94
N ASP A 35 22.12 19.38 15.25
CA ASP A 35 23.17 19.23 16.27
C ASP A 35 23.93 17.90 16.12
N VAL A 36 23.22 16.83 15.78
CA VAL A 36 23.82 15.49 15.61
C VAL A 36 24.56 15.42 14.27
N GLU A 37 24.00 16.03 13.21
CA GLU A 37 24.68 16.18 11.92
C GLU A 37 26.01 16.90 12.08
N TRP A 38 26.03 18.04 12.76
CA TRP A 38 27.23 18.83 12.95
C TRP A 38 28.31 18.06 13.73
N LYS A 39 27.92 17.29 14.75
CA LYS A 39 28.83 16.42 15.50
C LYS A 39 29.44 15.33 14.61
N VAL A 40 28.61 14.65 13.81
CA VAL A 40 29.09 13.62 12.87
C VAL A 40 30.03 14.21 11.83
N LEU A 41 29.68 15.35 11.23
CA LEU A 41 30.52 16.06 10.25
C LEU A 41 31.86 16.49 10.83
N THR A 42 31.86 17.00 12.07
CA THR A 42 33.08 17.42 12.76
C THR A 42 34.01 16.23 13.01
N LEU A 43 33.46 15.10 13.47
CA LEU A 43 34.21 13.86 13.66
C LEU A 43 34.73 13.30 12.34
N LEU A 44 33.91 13.29 11.28
CA LEU A 44 34.30 12.80 9.96
C LEU A 44 35.44 13.63 9.38
N ARG A 45 35.35 14.97 9.47
CA ARG A 45 36.41 15.89 9.02
C ARG A 45 37.71 15.67 9.80
N LYS A 46 37.63 15.50 11.13
CA LYS A 46 38.79 15.22 11.99
C LYS A 46 39.57 13.99 11.51
N PHE A 47 38.88 12.94 11.05
CA PHE A 47 39.52 11.72 10.55
C PHE A 47 39.97 11.80 9.09
N SER A 48 39.34 12.66 8.29
CA SER A 48 39.72 12.94 6.91
C SER A 48 41.04 13.72 6.80
N ASP A 49 41.28 14.70 7.69
CA ASP A 49 42.37 15.68 7.57
C ASP A 49 43.75 15.20 8.05
N GLY A 50 44.00 13.89 8.08
CA GLY A 50 45.37 13.37 8.31
C GLY A 50 45.53 12.50 9.57
N ALA A 51 44.48 11.81 10.00
CA ALA A 51 44.64 10.73 10.96
C ALA A 51 45.55 9.65 10.34
N LYS A 52 46.73 9.41 10.93
CA LYS A 52 47.59 8.27 10.59
C LYS A 52 46.91 6.98 11.07
N MET A 53 45.89 6.55 10.33
CA MET A 53 45.11 5.35 10.60
C MET A 53 45.79 4.12 10.01
N ASN A 54 45.68 3.01 10.73
CA ASN A 54 46.00 1.68 10.24
C ASN A 54 45.01 1.28 9.11
N ALA A 55 45.39 0.35 8.22
CA ALA A 55 44.57 -0.10 7.09
C ALA A 55 43.17 -0.59 7.54
N THR A 56 43.11 -1.35 8.64
CA THR A 56 41.84 -1.80 9.23
C THR A 56 40.97 -0.64 9.71
N GLN A 57 41.58 0.37 10.36
CA GLN A 57 40.88 1.56 10.83
C GLN A 57 40.37 2.40 9.65
N ARG A 58 41.15 2.52 8.55
CA ARG A 58 40.70 3.19 7.33
C ARG A 58 39.52 2.49 6.68
N TYR A 59 39.52 1.15 6.66
CA TYR A 59 38.38 0.40 6.14
C TYR A 59 37.11 0.69 6.95
N ARG A 60 37.20 0.64 8.29
CA ARG A 60 36.08 1.00 9.18
C ARG A 60 35.62 2.44 8.97
N TYR A 61 36.54 3.39 8.83
CA TYR A 61 36.23 4.78 8.54
C TYR A 61 35.52 4.94 7.18
N ASN A 62 36.02 4.29 6.13
CA ASN A 62 35.40 4.34 4.79
C ASN A 62 33.98 3.78 4.81
N GLU A 63 33.75 2.70 5.54
CA GLU A 63 32.41 2.15 5.75
C GLU A 63 31.49 3.18 6.43
N MET A 64 31.97 3.84 7.49
CA MET A 64 31.21 4.90 8.19
C MET A 64 30.94 6.12 7.29
N ALA A 65 31.90 6.53 6.48
CA ALA A 65 31.76 7.62 5.52
C ALA A 65 30.72 7.30 4.43
N GLN A 66 30.71 6.06 3.92
CA GLN A 66 29.70 5.60 2.96
C GLN A 66 28.30 5.56 3.59
N ARG A 67 28.18 5.05 4.82
CA ARG A 67 26.91 5.06 5.57
C ARG A 67 26.39 6.49 5.76
N TYR A 68 27.27 7.43 6.11
CA TYR A 68 26.92 8.85 6.22
C TYR A 68 26.41 9.43 4.90
N ALA A 69 27.10 9.16 3.79
CA ALA A 69 26.69 9.61 2.46
C ALA A 69 25.26 9.14 2.15
N ILE A 70 24.97 7.85 2.34
CA ILE A 70 23.63 7.27 2.16
C ILE A 70 22.59 7.96 3.05
N TYR A 71 22.90 8.18 4.33
CA TYR A 71 21.96 8.84 5.24
C TYR A 71 21.71 10.30 4.86
N SER A 72 22.73 11.03 4.43
CA SER A 72 22.60 12.42 3.97
C SER A 72 21.78 12.53 2.69
N ASP A 73 21.90 11.57 1.76
CA ASP A 73 21.09 11.51 0.55
C ASP A 73 19.63 11.16 0.85
N LEU A 74 19.40 10.21 1.75
CA LEU A 74 18.06 9.87 2.22
C LEU A 74 17.39 11.06 2.91
N TRP A 75 18.13 11.79 3.74
CA TRP A 75 17.64 13.01 4.39
C TRP A 75 17.23 14.08 3.36
N ARG A 76 18.07 14.34 2.35
CA ARG A 76 17.75 15.28 1.26
C ARG A 76 16.50 14.86 0.49
N LYS A 77 16.41 13.58 0.11
CA LYS A 77 15.25 13.03 -0.61
C LYS A 77 13.98 13.13 0.22
N LYS A 78 14.02 12.70 1.48
CA LYS A 78 12.86 12.75 2.37
C LYS A 78 12.44 14.20 2.68
N SER A 79 13.40 15.11 2.88
CA SER A 79 13.10 16.55 3.08
C SER A 79 12.43 17.16 1.86
N ARG A 80 12.92 16.86 0.65
CA ARG A 80 12.30 17.31 -0.60
C ARG A 80 10.88 16.78 -0.76
N ILE A 81 10.65 15.49 -0.49
CA ILE A 81 9.30 14.90 -0.55
C ILE A 81 8.38 15.57 0.48
N ARG A 82 8.89 15.92 1.66
CA ARG A 82 8.12 16.64 2.68
C ARG A 82 7.69 18.04 2.22
N GLU A 83 8.56 18.76 1.52
CA GLU A 83 8.27 20.11 1.02
C GLU A 83 7.41 20.11 -0.27
N GLU A 84 7.68 19.20 -1.20
CA GLU A 84 7.08 19.20 -2.55
C GLU A 84 5.93 18.18 -2.72
N GLY A 85 5.76 17.26 -1.78
CA GLY A 85 4.86 16.11 -1.90
C GLY A 85 5.47 14.93 -2.68
N TYR A 86 4.73 13.81 -2.74
CA TYR A 86 5.11 12.67 -3.58
C TYR A 86 4.97 13.04 -5.07
N ARG A 87 6.09 13.21 -5.77
CA ARG A 87 6.12 13.54 -7.21
C ARG A 87 6.24 12.30 -8.08
N ARG A 88 6.95 11.27 -7.61
CA ARG A 88 7.15 10.00 -8.34
C ARG A 88 6.61 8.82 -7.54
N PRO A 89 6.14 7.74 -8.19
CA PRO A 89 5.67 6.54 -7.48
C PRO A 89 6.71 5.94 -6.54
N GLN A 90 7.98 5.98 -6.92
CA GLN A 90 9.11 5.54 -6.10
C GLN A 90 9.32 6.37 -4.82
N ASP A 91 8.84 7.62 -4.78
CA ASP A 91 8.95 8.47 -3.59
C ASP A 91 8.00 7.98 -2.48
N ALA A 92 6.90 7.30 -2.84
CA ALA A 92 5.97 6.69 -1.89
C ALA A 92 6.64 5.58 -1.04
N LEU A 93 7.69 4.94 -1.56
CA LEU A 93 8.44 3.90 -0.84
C LEU A 93 9.16 4.47 0.40
N LEU A 94 9.53 5.75 0.37
CA LEU A 94 10.18 6.43 1.50
C LEU A 94 9.24 6.77 2.66
N SER A 95 7.93 6.50 2.50
CA SER A 95 6.90 6.41 3.56
C SER A 95 7.01 7.50 4.65
N ILE A 96 6.97 8.76 4.26
CA ILE A 96 6.97 9.90 5.20
C ILE A 96 5.55 10.03 5.79
N GLN A 97 5.46 9.86 7.11
CA GLN A 97 4.20 9.95 7.86
C GLN A 97 3.59 11.37 7.70
N GLY A 98 2.30 11.46 7.38
CA GLY A 98 1.60 12.74 7.21
C GLY A 98 1.57 13.31 5.79
N LEU A 99 2.36 12.75 4.86
CA LEU A 99 2.22 13.00 3.41
C LEU A 99 1.53 11.86 2.67
N ARG A 100 1.26 10.74 3.36
CA ARG A 100 0.39 9.67 2.86
C ARG A 100 -1.01 10.26 2.72
N THR A 101 -1.24 10.91 1.59
CA THR A 101 -2.57 11.23 1.11
C THR A 101 -3.22 9.87 0.94
N GLU A 102 -4.13 9.55 1.86
CA GLU A 102 -5.12 8.50 1.71
C GLU A 102 -5.56 8.53 0.23
N GLU A 103 -5.27 7.47 -0.51
CA GLU A 103 -5.81 7.25 -1.86
C GLU A 103 -5.62 8.41 -2.87
N ARG A 104 -4.38 8.74 -3.22
CA ARG A 104 -4.14 9.17 -4.61
C ARG A 104 -3.81 7.93 -5.42
N GLU A 105 -4.85 7.23 -5.88
CA GLU A 105 -4.71 6.43 -7.09
C GLU A 105 -3.92 7.24 -8.11
N PRO A 106 -2.92 6.64 -8.78
CA PRO A 106 -2.25 7.34 -9.85
C PRO A 106 -3.27 7.52 -10.98
N GLU A 107 -4.02 8.61 -10.96
CA GLU A 107 -4.62 9.20 -12.15
C GLU A 107 -3.47 9.61 -13.07
N HIS A 108 -2.90 8.64 -13.78
CA HIS A 108 -2.05 8.87 -14.93
C HIS A 108 -2.93 9.40 -16.05
N LYS A 109 -3.38 10.65 -15.91
CA LYS A 109 -3.93 11.43 -17.02
C LYS A 109 -2.76 11.94 -17.86
N VAL A 110 -2.13 11.03 -18.59
CA VAL A 110 -1.20 11.38 -19.67
C VAL A 110 -2.05 11.76 -20.87
N TYR A 111 -2.06 13.05 -21.20
CA TYR A 111 -2.64 13.56 -22.44
C TYR A 111 -1.88 12.96 -23.63
N GLY A 112 -2.61 12.29 -24.51
CA GLY A 112 -2.12 11.95 -25.84
C GLY A 112 -2.13 10.46 -26.14
N VAL A 113 -3.10 10.09 -26.97
CA VAL A 113 -3.22 8.84 -27.72
C VAL A 113 -3.77 7.64 -26.94
N SER A 114 -4.97 7.27 -27.37
CA SER A 114 -5.84 6.21 -26.90
C SER A 114 -5.18 4.82 -26.92
N ALA A 115 -4.57 4.45 -25.79
CA ALA A 115 -4.29 3.06 -25.43
C ALA A 115 -5.07 2.59 -24.17
N ALA A 116 -5.65 3.53 -23.41
CA ALA A 116 -6.41 3.25 -22.18
C ALA A 116 -7.75 2.54 -22.42
N ALA A 117 -8.33 2.64 -23.63
CA ALA A 117 -9.57 1.93 -23.97
C ALA A 117 -9.35 0.42 -24.21
N MET A 118 -8.11 -0.01 -24.49
CA MET A 118 -7.80 -1.42 -24.77
C MET A 118 -7.23 -2.17 -23.57
N ALA A 119 -6.60 -1.47 -22.61
CA ALA A 119 -5.99 -2.12 -21.43
C ALA A 119 -6.94 -2.29 -20.23
N ALA A 120 -8.00 -1.48 -20.13
CA ALA A 120 -9.03 -1.61 -19.08
C ALA A 120 -9.95 -2.83 -19.26
N VAL A 121 -9.93 -3.47 -20.43
CA VAL A 121 -10.71 -4.69 -20.70
C VAL A 121 -10.00 -5.95 -20.16
N ALA A 122 -8.68 -5.90 -19.92
CA ALA A 122 -7.89 -7.12 -19.68
C ALA A 122 -7.42 -7.35 -18.24
N THR A 123 -7.70 -6.45 -17.27
CA THR A 123 -7.24 -6.61 -15.87
C THR A 123 -8.35 -6.48 -14.83
N ALA A 124 -9.62 -6.61 -15.25
CA ALA A 124 -10.80 -6.69 -14.38
C ALA A 124 -11.30 -8.13 -14.17
N GLU A 125 -10.46 -9.13 -14.37
CA GLU A 125 -10.82 -10.55 -14.17
C GLU A 125 -10.12 -11.05 -12.90
N ASP A 126 -10.89 -11.67 -12.00
CA ASP A 126 -10.51 -12.20 -10.67
C ASP A 126 -10.50 -11.26 -9.45
N LYS A 127 -11.52 -10.42 -9.31
CA LYS A 127 -12.11 -10.22 -7.97
C LYS A 127 -13.57 -10.65 -7.98
N PRO A 128 -14.00 -11.55 -7.08
CA PRO A 128 -15.39 -12.00 -7.05
C PRO A 128 -16.29 -10.82 -6.66
N PHE A 129 -17.31 -10.57 -7.47
CA PHE A 129 -18.32 -9.55 -7.20
C PHE A 129 -19.11 -9.97 -5.96
N SER A 130 -19.02 -9.16 -4.89
CA SER A 130 -19.76 -9.36 -3.64
C SER A 130 -20.71 -8.20 -3.42
N THR A 131 -21.98 -8.51 -3.12
CA THR A 131 -22.99 -7.50 -2.79
C THR A 131 -23.74 -7.90 -1.53
N GLN A 132 -23.98 -6.91 -0.67
CA GLN A 132 -24.74 -7.08 0.56
C GLN A 132 -26.22 -6.83 0.25
N CYS A 133 -27.06 -7.83 0.52
CA CYS A 133 -28.51 -7.72 0.43
C CYS A 133 -29.12 -7.73 1.83
N SER A 134 -29.70 -6.61 2.26
CA SER A 134 -30.35 -6.49 3.57
C SER A 134 -31.87 -6.68 3.46
N ASP A 135 -32.52 -6.03 2.50
CA ASP A 135 -33.95 -6.23 2.22
C ASP A 135 -34.25 -6.61 0.76
N PRO A 136 -34.73 -7.83 0.48
CA PRO A 136 -34.98 -8.33 -0.87
C PRO A 136 -36.05 -7.59 -1.68
N ARG A 137 -36.88 -6.78 -1.01
CA ARG A 137 -37.94 -5.97 -1.62
C ARG A 137 -37.47 -4.57 -2.03
N SER A 138 -36.60 -3.94 -1.23
CA SER A 138 -36.03 -2.62 -1.54
C SER A 138 -34.85 -2.71 -2.50
N GLU A 139 -34.13 -3.83 -2.52
CA GLU A 139 -32.84 -3.93 -3.20
C GLU A 139 -32.90 -4.68 -4.54
N ARG A 140 -34.00 -4.51 -5.29
CA ARG A 140 -34.19 -5.10 -6.63
C ARG A 140 -33.04 -4.74 -7.58
N GLU A 141 -32.54 -3.50 -7.51
CA GLU A 141 -31.41 -3.04 -8.31
C GLU A 141 -30.10 -3.76 -7.98
N ARG A 142 -29.86 -4.09 -6.69
CA ARG A 142 -28.65 -4.83 -6.29
C ARG A 142 -28.71 -6.28 -6.76
N VAL A 143 -29.89 -6.89 -6.69
CA VAL A 143 -30.14 -8.25 -7.21
C VAL A 143 -29.99 -8.30 -8.73
N GLN A 144 -30.43 -7.25 -9.45
CA GLN A 144 -30.22 -7.13 -10.89
C GLN A 144 -28.73 -7.05 -11.24
N ARG A 145 -27.96 -6.22 -10.52
CA ARG A 145 -26.50 -6.13 -10.73
C ARG A 145 -25.79 -7.45 -10.44
N LEU A 146 -26.23 -8.18 -9.40
CA LEU A 146 -25.68 -9.50 -9.11
C LEU A 146 -26.05 -10.54 -10.16
N TYR A 147 -27.27 -10.48 -10.71
CA TYR A 147 -27.69 -11.32 -11.82
C TYR A 147 -26.91 -11.01 -13.11
N GLU A 148 -26.64 -9.73 -13.39
CA GLU A 148 -25.81 -9.30 -14.51
C GLU A 148 -24.36 -9.77 -14.35
N ALA A 149 -23.79 -9.65 -13.14
CA ALA A 149 -22.48 -10.18 -12.81
C ALA A 149 -22.42 -11.71 -12.99
N LEU A 150 -23.44 -12.44 -12.52
CA LEU A 150 -23.54 -13.90 -12.67
C LEU A 150 -23.72 -14.31 -14.14
N THR A 151 -24.51 -13.57 -14.92
CA THR A 151 -24.74 -13.82 -16.34
C THR A 151 -23.48 -13.53 -17.16
N SER A 152 -22.76 -12.45 -16.85
CA SER A 152 -21.48 -12.13 -17.47
C SER A 152 -20.42 -13.19 -17.16
N ALA A 153 -20.36 -13.69 -15.91
CA ALA A 153 -19.48 -14.79 -15.52
C ALA A 153 -19.85 -16.08 -16.26
N LYS A 154 -21.14 -16.46 -16.31
CA LYS A 154 -21.61 -17.65 -17.04
C LYS A 154 -21.31 -17.58 -18.53
N LYS A 155 -21.45 -16.40 -19.14
CA LYS A 155 -21.13 -16.17 -20.56
C LYS A 155 -19.64 -16.32 -20.84
N LYS A 156 -18.77 -15.87 -19.93
CA LYS A 156 -17.31 -16.03 -20.05
C LYS A 156 -16.87 -17.49 -19.91
N THR A 157 -17.60 -18.27 -19.12
CA THR A 157 -17.29 -19.69 -18.88
C THR A 157 -18.01 -20.66 -19.82
N GLY A 158 -18.87 -20.15 -20.71
CA GLY A 158 -19.57 -20.96 -21.73
C GLY A 158 -20.75 -21.79 -21.20
N GLU A 159 -21.23 -21.51 -19.98
CA GLU A 159 -22.37 -22.21 -19.38
C GLU A 159 -23.70 -21.58 -19.82
N SER A 160 -24.72 -22.40 -20.13
CA SER A 160 -26.02 -21.90 -20.57
C SER A 160 -26.70 -21.08 -19.47
N VAL A 161 -26.98 -19.81 -19.78
CA VAL A 161 -27.73 -18.92 -18.90
C VAL A 161 -29.20 -19.33 -18.96
N SER A 162 -29.65 -20.07 -17.96
CA SER A 162 -31.06 -20.47 -17.83
C SER A 162 -31.69 -19.75 -16.64
N GLY A 163 -32.65 -18.86 -16.93
CA GLY A 163 -33.46 -18.12 -15.95
C GLY A 163 -33.53 -16.62 -16.26
N THR A 164 -34.66 -15.98 -15.95
CA THR A 164 -34.86 -14.52 -16.09
C THR A 164 -34.48 -13.79 -14.80
N ALA A 165 -34.23 -12.48 -14.86
CA ALA A 165 -33.92 -11.67 -13.69
C ALA A 165 -35.00 -11.76 -12.58
N GLU A 166 -36.26 -11.98 -12.97
CA GLU A 166 -37.39 -12.12 -12.05
C GLU A 166 -37.35 -13.43 -11.26
N SER A 167 -37.03 -14.56 -11.91
CA SER A 167 -36.92 -15.85 -11.21
C SER A 167 -35.72 -15.88 -10.27
N PHE A 168 -34.63 -15.20 -10.65
CA PHE A 168 -33.47 -15.01 -9.79
C PHE A 168 -33.79 -14.14 -8.57
N ALA A 169 -34.56 -13.06 -8.74
CA ALA A 169 -35.00 -12.24 -7.62
C ALA A 169 -35.88 -13.01 -6.62
N ALA A 170 -36.79 -13.86 -7.11
CA ALA A 170 -37.59 -14.74 -6.26
C ALA A 170 -36.72 -15.81 -5.55
N PHE A 171 -35.65 -16.30 -6.19
CA PHE A 171 -34.71 -17.26 -5.58
C PHE A 171 -33.89 -16.63 -4.46
N VAL A 172 -33.32 -15.44 -4.71
CA VAL A 172 -32.57 -14.68 -3.70
C VAL A 172 -33.48 -14.37 -2.51
N GLN A 173 -34.72 -13.91 -2.75
CA GLN A 173 -35.74 -13.69 -1.71
C GLN A 173 -35.94 -14.91 -0.80
N LYS A 174 -36.26 -16.07 -1.38
CA LYS A 174 -36.47 -17.31 -0.61
C LYS A 174 -35.22 -17.73 0.17
N LYS A 175 -34.03 -17.56 -0.42
CA LYS A 175 -32.76 -17.88 0.23
C LYS A 175 -32.42 -16.90 1.36
N THR A 176 -32.66 -15.60 1.19
CA THR A 176 -32.46 -14.60 2.24
C THR A 176 -33.39 -14.88 3.42
N GLU A 177 -34.67 -15.19 3.17
CA GLU A 177 -35.62 -15.54 4.23
C GLU A 177 -35.24 -16.84 4.97
N GLN A 178 -34.78 -17.86 4.25
CA GLN A 178 -34.33 -19.12 4.84
C GLN A 178 -33.08 -18.91 5.72
N ILE A 179 -32.08 -18.17 5.23
CA ILE A 179 -30.85 -17.86 5.96
C ILE A 179 -31.16 -16.99 7.18
N ARG A 180 -32.07 -16.02 7.06
CA ARG A 180 -32.53 -15.19 8.18
C ARG A 180 -33.21 -16.03 9.27
N LYS A 181 -34.01 -17.03 8.91
CA LYS A 181 -34.63 -17.96 9.88
C LYS A 181 -33.62 -18.88 10.56
N GLN A 182 -32.60 -19.36 9.82
CA GLN A 182 -31.60 -20.28 10.34
C GLN A 182 -30.49 -19.61 11.17
N HIS A 183 -30.08 -18.39 10.78
CA HIS A 183 -28.93 -17.70 11.37
C HIS A 183 -29.29 -16.41 12.13
N GLY A 184 -30.56 -15.98 12.15
CA GLY A 184 -31.01 -14.82 12.95
C GLY A 184 -30.40 -13.47 12.53
N CYS A 185 -29.87 -13.35 11.31
CA CYS A 185 -29.11 -12.19 10.84
C CYS A 185 -29.98 -11.14 10.12
N GLN A 186 -29.57 -9.86 10.15
CA GLN A 186 -30.25 -8.75 9.46
C GLN A 186 -29.85 -8.61 7.98
N ALA A 187 -28.66 -9.06 7.59
CA ALA A 187 -28.17 -8.93 6.21
C ALA A 187 -27.45 -10.21 5.73
N VAL A 188 -27.58 -10.51 4.44
CA VAL A 188 -26.90 -11.63 3.78
C VAL A 188 -26.00 -11.10 2.68
N GLU A 189 -24.72 -11.46 2.74
CA GLU A 189 -23.73 -11.15 1.72
C GLU A 189 -23.72 -12.24 0.65
N TYR A 190 -23.92 -11.84 -0.60
CA TYR A 190 -23.90 -12.74 -1.75
C TYR A 190 -22.63 -12.48 -2.57
N THR A 191 -21.83 -13.53 -2.73
CA THR A 191 -20.59 -13.50 -3.49
C THR A 191 -20.70 -14.48 -4.66
N VAL A 192 -20.45 -13.98 -5.86
CA VAL A 192 -20.38 -14.79 -7.08
C VAL A 192 -18.94 -15.24 -7.27
N GLU A 193 -18.69 -16.55 -7.17
CA GLU A 193 -17.37 -17.14 -7.41
C GLU A 193 -17.45 -18.09 -8.60
N VAL A 194 -16.41 -18.08 -9.44
CA VAL A 194 -16.25 -19.05 -10.52
C VAL A 194 -15.32 -20.14 -9.99
N LEU A 195 -15.87 -21.33 -9.76
CA LEU A 195 -15.12 -22.50 -9.26
C LEU A 195 -15.22 -23.62 -10.29
N ASP A 196 -14.07 -24.11 -10.76
CA ASP A 196 -13.96 -25.23 -11.71
C ASP A 196 -14.79 -25.05 -12.99
N GLY A 197 -14.87 -23.82 -13.50
CA GLY A 197 -15.66 -23.51 -14.68
C GLY A 197 -17.19 -23.49 -14.46
N GLN A 198 -17.64 -23.48 -13.20
CA GLN A 198 -19.04 -23.32 -12.84
C GLN A 198 -19.24 -22.10 -11.94
N VAL A 199 -20.22 -21.26 -12.28
CA VAL A 199 -20.53 -20.07 -11.49
C VAL A 199 -21.37 -20.47 -10.28
N LYS A 200 -20.80 -20.34 -9.08
CA LYS A 200 -21.47 -20.64 -7.80
C LYS A 200 -21.75 -19.36 -7.03
N LEU A 201 -23.00 -19.23 -6.59
CA LEU A 201 -23.42 -18.16 -5.69
C LEU A 201 -23.23 -18.60 -4.24
N LYS A 202 -22.26 -18.01 -3.53
CA LYS A 202 -22.10 -18.20 -2.08
C LYS A 202 -22.89 -17.13 -1.34
N ALA A 203 -23.72 -17.55 -0.40
CA ALA A 203 -24.44 -16.66 0.50
C ALA A 203 -23.87 -16.82 1.91
N LYS A 204 -23.38 -15.75 2.52
CA LYS A 204 -22.88 -15.71 3.89
C LYS A 204 -23.76 -14.81 4.72
N ALA A 205 -24.23 -15.31 5.86
CA ALA A 205 -24.96 -14.50 6.83
C ALA A 205 -23.98 -13.53 7.50
N LYS A 206 -24.32 -12.25 7.52
CA LYS A 206 -23.54 -11.24 8.22
C LYS A 206 -24.14 -11.08 9.63
N VAL A 207 -23.37 -11.50 10.63
CA VAL A 207 -23.71 -11.37 12.06
C VAL A 207 -23.53 -9.94 12.51
#